data_AF-A0A835YUB6-F1
#
_entry.id   AF-A0A835YUB6-F1
#
_cell.length_a   1.000
_cell.length_b   1.000
_cell.length_c   1.000
_cell.angle_alpha   90.00
_cell.angle_beta   90.00
_cell.angle_gamma   90.00
#
_symmetry.space_group_name_H-M   'P 1'
#
loop_
_entity.id
_entity.type
_entity.pdbx_description
1 polymer ?
#
loop_
_entity_poly.entity_id
_entity_poly.type
_entity_poly.pdbx_seq_one_letter_code
_entity_poly.pdbx_strand_id
1 'polypeptide(L)'
;MLHLFLEQKRQVDSGDFNKPLGALPASLTYIKVVGCYFDQALGPLPPALVHLAVDSAFTRALGPLPPMLRTLSLGRLLDHSLGVLPTALMHLKLGAAFNQPLGALPPKLTVLSLGKDFNRPLRPLPPSLAELRIGACFDQPLAPLPPALVELHVGDAFSTALGPLPAGLAHLTLGNAFSRALGPLPAGLRSLSLGNAFDRALGPLPAGLGSLSLGDAFDRALGPLPVGLASVELGLAFSQPLGHVPRLCYVRRRHCAWAVAT
;
A
#
# COMPACT_ATOMS: atom_id res chain seq x y z
N MET A 1 -30.60 -3.81 -4.94
CA MET A 1 -29.34 -3.23 -4.40
C MET A 1 -29.28 -1.79 -4.90
N LEU A 2 -29.54 -0.78 -4.05
CA LEU A 2 -29.46 0.62 -4.48
C LEU A 2 -28.00 1.08 -4.44
N HIS A 3 -27.50 1.59 -5.56
CA HIS A 3 -26.18 2.20 -5.69
C HIS A 3 -26.34 3.66 -6.10
N LEU A 4 -25.62 4.56 -5.43
CA LEU A 4 -25.47 5.93 -5.90
C LEU A 4 -24.12 6.06 -6.61
N PHE A 5 -24.19 6.24 -7.93
CA PHE A 5 -23.05 6.62 -8.75
C PHE A 5 -23.23 8.07 -9.19
N LEU A 6 -22.27 8.88 -8.80
CA LEU A 6 -22.19 10.27 -9.18
C LEU A 6 -21.10 10.37 -10.24
N GLU A 7 -21.47 10.32 -11.52
CA GLU A 7 -20.54 10.38 -12.65
C GLU A 7 -20.77 11.62 -13.51
N GLN A 8 -19.70 12.34 -13.86
CA GLN A 8 -19.73 13.31 -14.94
C GLN A 8 -19.52 12.59 -16.27
N LYS A 9 -20.60 12.24 -16.98
CA LYS A 9 -20.49 11.95 -18.42
C LYS A 9 -20.38 13.28 -19.17
N ARG A 10 -19.41 13.32 -20.10
CA ARG A 10 -19.11 14.39 -21.07
C ARG A 10 -20.32 15.28 -21.42
N GLN A 11 -20.10 16.60 -21.39
CA GLN A 11 -20.96 17.67 -21.92
C GLN A 11 -22.35 17.83 -21.25
N VAL A 12 -22.37 18.23 -19.98
CA VAL A 12 -23.39 19.15 -19.44
C VAL A 12 -22.67 20.05 -18.44
N ASP A 13 -22.97 21.35 -18.44
CA ASP A 13 -22.32 22.44 -17.71
C ASP A 13 -21.54 22.04 -16.44
N SER A 14 -20.25 22.34 -16.45
CA SER A 14 -19.27 22.05 -15.40
C SER A 14 -19.54 22.73 -14.05
N GLY A 15 -20.60 23.52 -13.91
CA GLY A 15 -20.94 24.25 -12.68
C GLY A 15 -21.86 23.50 -11.70
N ASP A 16 -22.56 22.45 -12.15
CA ASP A 16 -23.81 22.05 -11.49
C ASP A 16 -23.73 20.82 -10.57
N PHE A 17 -22.62 20.06 -10.59
CA PHE A 17 -22.52 18.82 -9.82
C PHE A 17 -21.95 19.00 -8.40
N ASN A 18 -21.45 20.19 -8.07
CA ASN A 18 -21.07 20.54 -6.70
C ASN A 18 -22.29 21.04 -5.89
N LYS A 19 -23.47 20.42 -6.10
CA LYS A 19 -24.70 20.69 -5.37
C LYS A 19 -24.88 19.68 -4.22
N PRO A 20 -25.53 20.05 -3.10
CA PRO A 20 -25.79 19.12 -2.00
C PRO A 20 -26.61 17.91 -2.46
N LEU A 21 -26.27 16.71 -1.96
CA LEU A 21 -26.92 15.45 -2.37
C LEU A 21 -28.34 15.26 -1.82
N GLY A 22 -28.82 16.16 -0.95
CA GLY A 22 -30.08 15.99 -0.25
C GLY A 22 -30.06 14.78 0.71
N ALA A 23 -31.24 14.27 1.07
CA ALA A 23 -31.36 13.11 1.96
C ALA A 23 -31.06 11.81 1.20
N LEU A 24 -30.04 11.08 1.65
CA LEU A 24 -29.69 9.77 1.08
C LEU A 24 -30.65 8.68 1.58
N PRO A 25 -31.13 7.76 0.72
CA PRO A 25 -31.99 6.66 1.14
C PRO A 25 -31.32 5.76 2.20
N ALA A 26 -32.05 5.40 3.26
CA ALA A 26 -31.50 4.58 4.34
C ALA A 26 -31.07 3.17 3.90
N SER A 27 -31.64 2.65 2.80
CA SER A 27 -31.33 1.35 2.20
C SER A 27 -30.10 1.35 1.29
N LEU A 28 -29.45 2.49 1.12
CA LEU A 28 -28.35 2.65 0.19
C LEU A 28 -27.08 2.00 0.74
N THR A 29 -26.50 1.10 -0.06
CA THR A 29 -25.38 0.24 0.38
C THR A 29 -24.03 0.64 -0.20
N TYR A 30 -24.05 1.48 -1.23
CA TYR A 30 -22.86 1.82 -2.00
C TYR A 30 -22.92 3.28 -2.46
N ILE A 31 -21.92 4.06 -2.05
CA ILE A 31 -21.70 5.42 -2.51
C ILE A 31 -20.31 5.47 -3.14
N LYS A 32 -20.28 5.88 -4.41
CA LYS A 32 -19.04 6.30 -5.06
C LYS A 32 -19.26 7.67 -5.67
N VAL A 33 -18.59 8.66 -5.10
CA VAL A 33 -18.48 10.00 -5.69
C VAL A 33 -17.36 9.96 -6.73
N VAL A 34 -17.66 10.33 -7.96
CA VAL A 34 -16.67 10.44 -9.05
C VAL A 34 -16.74 11.85 -9.63
N GLY A 35 -15.60 12.50 -9.79
CA GLY A 35 -15.49 13.85 -10.32
C GLY A 35 -14.53 14.73 -9.49
N CYS A 36 -13.64 15.42 -10.19
CA CYS A 36 -12.60 16.27 -9.60
C CYS A 36 -13.11 17.59 -8.98
N TYR A 37 -14.43 17.73 -8.75
CA TYR A 37 -15.06 18.98 -8.34
C TYR A 37 -16.09 18.83 -7.22
N PHE A 38 -16.46 17.61 -6.83
CA PHE A 38 -17.44 17.43 -5.76
C PHE A 38 -16.79 17.65 -4.39
N ASP A 39 -17.21 18.71 -3.72
CA ASP A 39 -16.79 19.07 -2.37
C ASP A 39 -17.97 19.65 -1.59
N GLN A 40 -19.12 18.97 -1.64
CA GLN A 40 -20.27 19.25 -0.76
C GLN A 40 -20.33 18.25 0.38
N ALA A 41 -20.95 18.65 1.50
CA ALA A 41 -21.21 17.72 2.58
C ALA A 41 -22.08 16.55 2.10
N LEU A 42 -21.70 15.31 2.44
CA LEU A 42 -22.47 14.12 2.10
C LEU A 42 -23.77 13.99 2.90
N GLY A 43 -23.95 14.82 3.95
CA GLY A 43 -25.00 14.65 4.94
C GLY A 43 -24.78 13.39 5.81
N PRO A 44 -25.79 12.99 6.61
CA PRO A 44 -25.73 11.74 7.36
C PRO A 44 -25.60 10.54 6.42
N LEU A 45 -24.54 9.74 6.63
CA LEU A 45 -24.32 8.54 5.84
C LEU A 45 -25.40 7.48 6.16
N PRO A 46 -25.96 6.77 5.16
CA PRO A 46 -26.96 5.73 5.38
C PRO A 46 -26.47 4.63 6.32
N PRO A 47 -27.30 4.12 7.24
CA PRO A 47 -26.88 3.09 8.20
C PRO A 47 -26.56 1.75 7.52
N ALA A 48 -27.15 1.46 6.36
CA ALA A 48 -26.90 0.27 5.57
C ALA A 48 -25.67 0.37 4.64
N LEU A 49 -24.92 1.48 4.69
CA LEU A 49 -23.80 1.73 3.79
C LEU A 49 -22.66 0.73 4.04
N VAL A 50 -22.26 0.02 2.99
CA VAL A 50 -21.21 -1.00 3.01
C VAL A 50 -19.94 -0.48 2.33
N HIS A 51 -20.08 0.33 1.29
CA HIS A 51 -18.96 0.87 0.52
C HIS A 51 -19.08 2.38 0.38
N LEU A 52 -18.03 3.10 0.77
CA LEU A 52 -17.89 4.53 0.59
C LEU A 52 -16.58 4.84 -0.12
N ALA A 53 -16.68 5.49 -1.26
CA ALA A 53 -15.54 6.05 -1.97
C ALA A 53 -15.81 7.51 -2.34
N VAL A 54 -14.89 8.40 -1.98
CA VAL A 54 -14.93 9.82 -2.34
C VAL A 54 -13.76 10.17 -3.26
N ASP A 55 -14.00 11.05 -4.23
CA ASP A 55 -13.00 11.39 -5.24
C ASP A 55 -11.97 12.41 -4.71
N SER A 56 -10.91 12.61 -5.51
CA SER A 56 -9.72 13.38 -5.26
C SER A 56 -9.91 14.79 -4.72
N ALA A 57 -10.97 15.50 -5.13
CA ALA A 57 -11.20 16.88 -4.75
C ALA A 57 -11.99 17.05 -3.44
N PHE A 58 -12.53 15.97 -2.88
CA PHE A 58 -13.30 16.04 -1.65
C PHE A 58 -12.38 16.34 -0.46
N THR A 59 -12.62 17.45 0.22
CA THR A 59 -11.83 17.93 1.36
C THR A 59 -12.58 17.89 2.68
N ARG A 60 -13.92 17.86 2.64
CA ARG A 60 -14.76 17.97 3.84
C ARG A 60 -14.70 16.75 4.76
N ALA A 61 -15.11 16.94 6.01
CA ALA A 61 -15.23 15.85 6.97
C ALA A 61 -16.41 14.93 6.61
N LEU A 62 -16.24 13.62 6.79
CA LEU A 62 -17.26 12.61 6.49
C LEU A 62 -18.35 12.46 7.57
N GLY A 63 -18.15 13.04 8.76
CA GLY A 63 -18.99 12.76 9.92
C GLY A 63 -18.82 11.31 10.44
N PRO A 64 -19.73 10.84 11.32
CA PRO A 64 -19.67 9.48 11.84
C PRO A 64 -19.82 8.43 10.74
N LEU A 65 -18.90 7.47 10.70
CA LEU A 65 -18.93 6.38 9.74
C LEU A 65 -19.97 5.32 10.16
N PRO A 66 -20.79 4.80 9.23
CA PRO A 66 -21.85 3.85 9.56
C PRO A 66 -21.29 2.49 9.98
N PRO A 67 -21.99 1.75 10.87
CA PRO A 67 -21.45 0.55 11.50
C PRO A 67 -21.26 -0.63 10.53
N MET A 68 -21.99 -0.64 9.40
CA MET A 68 -21.94 -1.70 8.38
C MET A 68 -20.86 -1.48 7.33
N LEU A 69 -20.10 -0.38 7.42
CA LEU A 69 -19.11 -0.02 6.42
C LEU A 69 -17.97 -1.04 6.38
N ARG A 70 -17.75 -1.63 5.20
CA ARG A 70 -16.69 -2.61 4.95
C ARG A 70 -15.55 -2.03 4.13
N THR A 71 -15.82 -1.04 3.30
CA THR A 71 -14.80 -0.40 2.46
C THR A 71 -14.91 1.12 2.56
N LEU A 72 -13.78 1.76 2.89
CA LEU A 72 -13.62 3.20 2.88
C LEU A 72 -12.42 3.58 2.00
N SER A 73 -12.67 4.38 0.96
CA SER A 73 -11.62 4.95 0.11
C SER A 73 -11.74 6.46 0.07
N LEU A 74 -10.69 7.15 0.50
CA LEU A 74 -10.65 8.60 0.57
C LEU A 74 -9.96 9.21 -0.63
N GLY A 75 -10.41 10.40 -0.99
CA GLY A 75 -9.86 11.21 -2.06
C GLY A 75 -8.50 11.79 -1.71
N ARG A 76 -7.73 12.17 -2.73
CA ARG A 76 -6.39 12.77 -2.66
C ARG A 76 -6.26 13.86 -1.61
N LEU A 77 -7.20 14.81 -1.53
CA LEU A 77 -7.06 16.04 -0.74
C LEU A 77 -7.62 15.98 0.68
N LEU A 78 -8.33 14.90 1.07
CA LEU A 78 -8.92 14.81 2.40
C LEU A 78 -7.83 14.62 3.47
N ASP A 79 -7.77 15.57 4.42
CA ASP A 79 -6.88 15.52 5.59
C ASP A 79 -7.64 15.85 6.89
N HIS A 80 -8.66 15.06 7.19
CA HIS A 80 -9.49 15.20 8.37
C HIS A 80 -9.54 13.91 9.18
N SER A 81 -9.63 14.04 10.50
CA SER A 81 -9.71 12.88 11.39
C SER A 81 -10.93 12.03 11.06
N LEU A 82 -10.75 10.71 11.00
CA LEU A 82 -11.82 9.75 10.73
C LEU A 82 -12.59 9.35 12.00
N GLY A 83 -12.17 9.85 13.17
CA GLY A 83 -12.75 9.44 14.45
C GLY A 83 -12.60 7.93 14.69
N VAL A 84 -13.68 7.30 15.16
CA VAL A 84 -13.71 5.85 15.41
C VAL A 84 -14.07 5.11 14.12
N LEU A 85 -13.18 4.22 13.69
CA LEU A 85 -13.41 3.38 12.52
C LEU A 85 -14.42 2.26 12.85
N PRO A 86 -15.38 1.95 11.95
CA PRO A 86 -16.35 0.88 12.15
C PRO A 86 -15.68 -0.49 12.33
N THR A 87 -16.18 -1.30 13.26
CA THR A 87 -15.61 -2.63 13.56
C THR A 87 -15.76 -3.63 12.42
N ALA A 88 -16.68 -3.38 11.48
CA ALA A 88 -16.91 -4.18 10.28
C ALA A 88 -15.97 -3.82 9.11
N LEU A 89 -15.15 -2.78 9.23
CA LEU A 89 -14.29 -2.30 8.15
C LEU A 89 -13.22 -3.34 7.80
N MET A 90 -13.13 -3.66 6.51
CA MET A 90 -12.19 -4.64 5.96
C MET A 90 -11.12 -3.96 5.11
N HIS A 91 -11.49 -2.92 4.36
CA HIS A 91 -10.57 -2.21 3.47
C HIS A 91 -10.57 -0.72 3.78
N LEU A 92 -9.38 -0.17 4.05
CA LEU A 92 -9.18 1.27 4.28
C LEU A 92 -8.09 1.80 3.35
N LYS A 93 -8.46 2.75 2.50
CA LYS A 93 -7.52 3.49 1.65
C LYS A 93 -7.62 4.98 1.95
N LEU A 94 -6.51 5.55 2.41
CA LEU A 94 -6.41 6.96 2.74
C LEU A 94 -5.95 7.78 1.52
N GLY A 95 -6.35 9.05 1.52
CA GLY A 95 -5.99 10.03 0.51
C GLY A 95 -4.51 10.37 0.53
N ALA A 96 -3.96 10.88 -0.57
CA ALA A 96 -2.55 11.22 -0.65
C ALA A 96 -2.11 12.23 0.41
N ALA A 97 -2.93 13.26 0.68
CA ALA A 97 -2.65 14.33 1.64
C ALA A 97 -2.98 13.96 3.09
N PHE A 98 -3.57 12.79 3.35
CA PHE A 98 -4.01 12.42 4.69
C PHE A 98 -2.82 12.21 5.63
N ASN A 99 -2.72 13.02 6.69
CA ASN A 99 -1.66 12.98 7.69
C ASN A 99 -2.19 13.19 9.14
N GLN A 100 -3.47 12.88 9.35
CA GLN A 100 -4.09 12.84 10.68
C GLN A 100 -3.76 11.53 11.42
N PRO A 101 -3.70 11.53 12.76
CA PRO A 101 -3.49 10.31 13.53
C PRO A 101 -4.62 9.30 13.32
N LEU A 102 -4.27 8.02 13.19
CA LEU A 102 -5.24 6.93 13.18
C LEU A 102 -5.48 6.40 14.59
N GLY A 103 -6.74 6.19 14.93
CA GLY A 103 -7.15 5.51 16.15
C GLY A 103 -6.82 4.01 16.12
N ALA A 104 -7.49 3.24 16.98
CA ALA A 104 -7.40 1.78 16.90
C ALA A 104 -7.96 1.29 15.55
N LEU A 105 -7.19 0.47 14.85
CA LEU A 105 -7.62 -0.14 13.60
C LEU A 105 -8.61 -1.28 13.89
N PRO A 106 -9.69 -1.42 13.10
CA PRO A 106 -10.69 -2.47 13.29
C PRO A 106 -10.09 -3.88 13.23
N PRO A 107 -10.58 -4.83 14.05
CA PRO A 107 -10.02 -6.19 14.13
C PRO A 107 -10.28 -7.03 12.86
N LYS A 108 -11.18 -6.58 11.96
CA LYS A 108 -11.48 -7.24 10.69
C LYS A 108 -10.76 -6.63 9.48
N LEU A 109 -9.90 -5.62 9.70
CA LEU A 109 -9.21 -4.92 8.63
C LEU A 109 -8.18 -5.82 7.96
N THR A 110 -8.38 -6.12 6.68
CA THR A 110 -7.51 -6.98 5.87
C THR A 110 -6.59 -6.16 4.95
N VAL A 111 -7.01 -4.97 4.53
CA VAL A 111 -6.25 -4.09 3.64
C VAL A 111 -6.14 -2.69 4.23
N LEU A 112 -4.91 -2.20 4.37
CA LEU A 112 -4.61 -0.83 4.77
C LEU A 112 -3.67 -0.18 3.75
N SER A 113 -4.12 0.91 3.14
CA SER A 113 -3.28 1.76 2.29
C SER A 113 -3.24 3.17 2.89
N LEU A 114 -2.07 3.59 3.33
CA LEU A 114 -1.81 4.92 3.86
C LEU A 114 -1.50 5.90 2.72
N GLY A 115 -1.83 7.17 2.97
CA GLY A 115 -1.60 8.28 2.04
C GLY A 115 -0.12 8.56 1.82
N LYS A 116 0.21 9.17 0.67
CA LYS A 116 1.58 9.59 0.32
C LYS A 116 2.25 10.37 1.46
N ASP A 117 1.53 11.34 2.02
CA ASP A 117 2.04 12.31 2.99
C ASP A 117 1.89 11.84 4.45
N PHE A 118 1.34 10.64 4.68
CA PHE A 118 1.13 10.10 6.02
C PHE A 118 2.47 9.83 6.71
N ASN A 119 2.74 10.54 7.81
CA ASN A 119 3.95 10.38 8.61
C ASN A 119 3.63 10.46 10.11
N ARG A 120 2.61 9.70 10.54
CA ARG A 120 2.22 9.56 11.96
C ARG A 120 2.50 8.15 12.46
N PRO A 121 2.86 7.97 13.74
CA PRO A 121 3.09 6.64 14.29
C PRO A 121 1.82 5.79 14.17
N LEU A 122 1.99 4.53 13.80
CA LEU A 122 0.90 3.56 13.74
C LEU A 122 0.79 2.85 15.08
N ARG A 123 -0.46 2.67 15.53
CA ARG A 123 -0.77 1.70 16.60
C ARG A 123 -0.51 0.27 16.11
N PRO A 124 -0.43 -0.72 17.01
CA PRO A 124 -0.33 -2.12 16.62
C PRO A 124 -1.37 -2.48 15.56
N LEU A 125 -0.90 -3.11 14.49
CA LEU A 125 -1.73 -3.52 13.36
C LEU A 125 -2.62 -4.70 13.78
N PRO A 126 -3.85 -4.81 13.25
CA PRO A 126 -4.74 -5.89 13.60
C PRO A 126 -4.19 -7.22 13.07
N PRO A 127 -4.42 -8.35 13.78
CA PRO A 127 -3.88 -9.65 13.40
C PRO A 127 -4.45 -10.19 12.08
N SER A 128 -5.54 -9.62 11.58
CA SER A 128 -6.20 -9.97 10.31
C SER A 128 -5.63 -9.24 9.09
N LEU A 129 -4.71 -8.29 9.29
CA LEU A 129 -4.18 -7.48 8.19
C LEU A 129 -3.32 -8.35 7.25
N ALA A 130 -3.76 -8.45 6.00
CA ALA A 130 -3.11 -9.22 4.95
C ALA A 130 -2.27 -8.33 4.03
N GLU A 131 -2.64 -7.06 3.87
CA GLU A 131 -1.99 -6.13 2.96
C GLU A 131 -1.78 -4.78 3.62
N LEU A 132 -0.52 -4.34 3.64
CA LEU A 132 -0.12 -3.03 4.14
C LEU A 132 0.66 -2.27 3.07
N ARG A 133 0.13 -1.12 2.65
CA ARG A 133 0.83 -0.15 1.82
C ARG A 133 1.04 1.14 2.60
N ILE A 134 2.30 1.49 2.80
CA ILE A 134 2.73 2.70 3.51
C ILE A 134 3.15 3.75 2.48
N GLY A 135 2.71 4.98 2.66
CA GLY A 135 2.98 6.07 1.73
C GLY A 135 4.43 6.56 1.75
N ALA A 136 4.78 7.34 0.72
CA ALA A 136 6.15 7.72 0.40
C ALA A 136 6.86 8.51 1.52
N CYS A 137 6.15 9.32 2.29
CA CYS A 137 6.74 10.24 3.29
C CYS A 137 6.87 9.63 4.70
N PHE A 138 6.47 8.37 4.89
CA PHE A 138 6.47 7.74 6.21
C PHE A 138 7.89 7.37 6.66
N ASP A 139 8.32 7.90 7.80
CA ASP A 139 9.60 7.55 8.44
C ASP A 139 9.43 7.41 9.97
N GLN A 140 8.37 6.71 10.38
CA GLN A 140 8.14 6.37 11.79
C GLN A 140 8.48 4.90 12.05
N PRO A 141 8.85 4.52 13.28
CA PRO A 141 8.99 3.12 13.64
C PRO A 141 7.71 2.31 13.40
N LEU A 142 7.86 1.10 12.89
CA LEU A 142 6.75 0.14 12.75
C LEU A 142 6.70 -0.80 13.95
N ALA A 143 5.50 -0.97 14.49
CA ALA A 143 5.22 -2.07 15.41
C ALA A 143 5.44 -3.42 14.71
N PRO A 144 5.61 -4.52 15.46
CA PRO A 144 5.71 -5.86 14.89
C PRO A 144 4.60 -6.13 13.88
N LEU A 145 4.99 -6.66 12.72
CA LEU A 145 4.07 -6.96 11.63
C LEU A 145 3.15 -8.13 12.03
N PRO A 146 1.86 -8.09 11.66
CA PRO A 146 0.93 -9.14 12.03
C PRO A 146 1.24 -10.46 11.30
N PRO A 147 0.94 -11.62 11.90
CA PRO A 147 1.29 -12.93 11.34
C PRO A 147 0.56 -13.25 10.03
N ALA A 148 -0.60 -12.64 9.79
CA ALA A 148 -1.38 -12.82 8.56
C ALA A 148 -0.90 -11.96 7.38
N LEU A 149 0.12 -11.11 7.56
CA LEU A 149 0.56 -10.19 6.53
C LEU A 149 1.19 -10.95 5.35
N VAL A 150 0.63 -10.73 4.16
CA VAL A 150 1.04 -11.36 2.89
C VAL A 150 1.80 -10.36 2.03
N GLU A 151 1.37 -9.10 1.99
CA GLU A 151 1.98 -8.04 1.20
C GLU A 151 2.35 -6.84 2.06
N LEU A 152 3.61 -6.42 1.96
CA LEU A 152 4.14 -5.22 2.57
C LEU A 152 4.82 -4.34 1.51
N HIS A 153 4.29 -3.13 1.36
CA HIS A 153 4.94 -2.04 0.63
C HIS A 153 5.29 -0.92 1.61
N VAL A 154 6.57 -0.56 1.67
CA VAL A 154 7.07 0.54 2.50
C VAL A 154 7.55 1.67 1.61
N GLY A 155 7.06 2.88 1.87
CA GLY A 155 7.33 4.05 1.03
C GLY A 155 8.76 4.57 1.08
N ASP A 156 9.06 5.50 0.16
CA ASP A 156 10.41 5.92 -0.22
C ASP A 156 11.26 6.52 0.90
N ALA A 157 10.67 7.26 1.84
CA ALA A 157 11.40 7.97 2.89
C ALA A 157 11.77 7.08 4.09
N PHE A 158 11.24 5.86 4.16
CA PHE A 158 11.41 5.01 5.34
C PHE A 158 12.87 4.55 5.49
N SER A 159 13.53 5.06 6.52
CA SER A 159 14.96 4.83 6.81
C SER A 159 15.20 4.04 8.11
N THR A 160 14.11 3.75 8.82
CA THR A 160 14.09 3.07 10.10
C THR A 160 14.27 1.55 9.92
N ALA A 161 14.72 0.85 10.97
CA ALA A 161 14.85 -0.61 10.94
C ALA A 161 13.48 -1.31 10.87
N LEU A 162 13.40 -2.41 10.13
CA LEU A 162 12.26 -3.32 10.18
C LEU A 162 12.50 -4.42 11.21
N GLY A 163 11.46 -4.74 11.98
CA GLY A 163 11.45 -5.93 12.84
C GLY A 163 11.41 -7.22 12.01
N PRO A 164 11.31 -8.38 12.69
CA PRO A 164 11.18 -9.67 12.02
C PRO A 164 10.01 -9.70 11.03
N LEU A 165 10.25 -10.24 9.83
CA LEU A 165 9.22 -10.43 8.82
C LEU A 165 8.35 -11.64 9.19
N PRO A 166 7.01 -11.56 9.01
CA PRO A 166 6.13 -12.67 9.32
C PRO A 166 6.35 -13.83 8.36
N ALA A 167 6.20 -15.06 8.85
CA ALA A 167 6.47 -16.27 8.07
C ALA A 167 5.59 -16.41 6.81
N GLY A 168 4.39 -15.81 6.83
CA GLY A 168 3.44 -15.80 5.72
C GLY A 168 3.68 -14.70 4.66
N LEU A 169 4.68 -13.83 4.84
CA LEU A 169 4.92 -12.73 3.92
C LEU A 169 5.37 -13.26 2.55
N ALA A 170 4.61 -12.93 1.51
CA ALA A 170 4.87 -13.36 0.14
C ALA A 170 5.50 -12.24 -0.70
N HIS A 171 5.16 -10.97 -0.43
CA HIS A 171 5.61 -9.83 -1.22
C HIS A 171 6.16 -8.73 -0.31
N LEU A 172 7.41 -8.36 -0.53
CA LEU A 172 8.08 -7.26 0.18
C LEU A 172 8.63 -6.25 -0.82
N THR A 173 8.21 -4.99 -0.68
CA THR A 173 8.77 -3.85 -1.39
C THR A 173 9.25 -2.80 -0.38
N LEU A 174 10.52 -2.40 -0.50
CA LEU A 174 11.15 -1.40 0.34
C LEU A 174 11.45 -0.15 -0.48
N GLY A 175 11.14 1.01 0.09
CA GLY A 175 11.31 2.30 -0.54
C GLY A 175 12.77 2.75 -0.63
N ASN A 176 13.00 3.77 -1.45
CA ASN A 176 14.33 4.17 -1.89
C ASN A 176 15.35 4.50 -0.78
N ALA A 177 14.94 5.06 0.35
CA ALA A 177 15.83 5.43 1.45
C ALA A 177 16.20 4.27 2.40
N PHE A 178 15.54 3.12 2.29
CA PHE A 178 15.79 2.01 3.20
C PHE A 178 17.19 1.40 2.98
N SER A 179 18.04 1.48 4.01
CA SER A 179 19.45 1.07 3.95
C SER A 179 19.90 0.21 5.14
N ARG A 180 18.94 -0.19 5.98
CA ARG A 180 19.17 -1.01 7.18
C ARG A 180 19.24 -2.49 6.81
N ALA A 181 19.95 -3.29 7.60
CA ALA A 181 20.00 -4.72 7.38
C ALA A 181 18.60 -5.34 7.55
N LEU A 182 18.29 -6.34 6.71
CA LEU A 182 17.13 -7.19 6.89
C LEU A 182 17.51 -8.39 7.75
N GLY A 183 16.58 -8.82 8.60
CA GLY A 183 16.67 -10.14 9.23
C GLY A 183 16.47 -11.27 8.20
N PRO A 184 16.39 -12.53 8.66
CA PRO A 184 16.13 -13.67 7.79
C PRO A 184 14.87 -13.46 6.95
N LEU A 185 14.99 -13.70 5.64
CA LEU A 185 13.85 -13.65 4.73
C LEU A 185 12.94 -14.87 4.97
N PRO A 186 11.61 -14.69 4.99
CA PRO A 186 10.68 -15.79 5.25
C PRO A 186 10.72 -16.80 4.12
N ALA A 187 10.60 -18.10 4.45
CA ALA A 187 10.70 -19.19 3.47
C ALA A 187 9.63 -19.10 2.37
N GLY A 188 8.47 -18.49 2.67
CA GLY A 188 7.37 -18.27 1.73
C GLY A 188 7.49 -17.03 0.84
N LEU A 189 8.57 -16.23 0.96
CA LEU A 189 8.73 -15.00 0.18
C LEU A 189 8.84 -15.32 -1.32
N ARG A 190 7.97 -14.69 -2.11
CA ARG A 190 7.89 -14.88 -3.57
C ARG A 190 8.45 -13.70 -4.35
N SER A 191 8.37 -12.50 -3.79
CA SER A 191 8.86 -11.27 -4.43
C SER A 191 9.57 -10.39 -3.41
N LEU A 192 10.78 -9.97 -3.76
CA LEU A 192 11.57 -9.01 -3.00
C LEU A 192 11.99 -7.85 -3.91
N SER A 193 11.60 -6.62 -3.56
CA SER A 193 12.06 -5.40 -4.21
C SER A 193 12.73 -4.49 -3.19
N LEU A 194 14.00 -4.19 -3.43
CA LEU A 194 14.83 -3.34 -2.57
C LEU A 194 14.89 -1.93 -3.15
N GLY A 195 14.89 -0.94 -2.27
CA GLY A 195 15.02 0.46 -2.63
C GLY A 195 16.43 0.86 -3.02
N ASN A 196 16.56 1.98 -3.72
CA ASN A 196 17.81 2.41 -4.34
C ASN A 196 19.01 2.56 -3.39
N ALA A 197 18.81 2.91 -2.11
CA ALA A 197 19.90 3.08 -1.14
C ALA A 197 20.30 1.79 -0.40
N PHE A 198 19.66 0.65 -0.68
CA PHE A 198 19.94 -0.59 0.03
C PHE A 198 21.24 -1.23 -0.46
N ASP A 199 22.25 -1.31 0.40
CA ASP A 199 23.53 -1.96 0.12
C ASP A 199 24.01 -2.81 1.32
N ARG A 200 23.22 -3.83 1.66
CA ARG A 200 23.49 -4.76 2.78
C ARG A 200 23.34 -6.21 2.32
N ALA A 201 24.05 -7.12 2.97
CA ALA A 201 23.90 -8.55 2.69
C ALA A 201 22.46 -9.02 3.00
N LEU A 202 21.88 -9.82 2.11
CA LEU A 202 20.52 -10.37 2.24
C LEU A 202 20.48 -11.73 2.97
N GLY A 203 21.63 -12.36 3.19
CA GLY A 203 21.69 -13.76 3.63
C GLY A 203 21.17 -14.72 2.54
N PRO A 204 20.83 -15.96 2.89
CA PRO A 204 20.32 -16.94 1.93
C PRO A 204 18.94 -16.53 1.40
N LEU A 205 18.79 -16.53 0.08
CA LEU A 205 17.51 -16.26 -0.58
C LEU A 205 16.56 -17.47 -0.43
N PRO A 206 15.27 -17.25 -0.14
CA PRO A 206 14.29 -18.34 -0.01
C PRO A 206 14.15 -19.15 -1.30
N ALA A 207 14.01 -20.48 -1.18
CA ALA A 207 13.90 -21.37 -2.33
C ALA A 207 12.68 -21.06 -3.23
N GLY A 208 11.62 -20.50 -2.66
CA GLY A 208 10.39 -20.10 -3.37
C GLY A 208 10.41 -18.68 -3.97
N LEU A 209 11.54 -17.97 -3.90
CA LEU A 209 11.64 -16.61 -4.43
C LEU A 209 11.57 -16.64 -5.96
N GLY A 210 10.52 -16.01 -6.51
CA GLY A 210 10.28 -15.93 -7.95
C GLY A 210 10.78 -14.64 -8.58
N SER A 211 10.79 -13.52 -7.83
CA SER A 211 11.28 -12.23 -8.32
C SER A 211 12.17 -11.53 -7.30
N LEU A 212 13.32 -11.04 -7.78
CA LEU A 212 14.26 -10.23 -7.02
C LEU A 212 14.57 -8.95 -7.79
N SER A 213 14.31 -7.79 -7.20
CA SER A 213 14.72 -6.49 -7.72
C SER A 213 15.65 -5.81 -6.73
N LEU A 214 16.87 -5.53 -7.17
CA LEU A 214 17.89 -4.84 -6.39
C LEU A 214 17.83 -3.33 -6.67
N GLY A 215 18.13 -2.54 -5.64
CA GLY A 215 18.24 -1.09 -5.75
C GLY A 215 19.52 -0.65 -6.45
N ASP A 216 19.55 0.58 -6.94
CA ASP A 216 20.66 1.11 -7.74
C ASP A 216 22.03 1.10 -7.04
N ALA A 217 22.08 1.22 -5.70
CA ALA A 217 23.32 1.21 -4.94
C ALA A 217 23.80 -0.19 -4.50
N PHE A 218 23.02 -1.25 -4.74
CA PHE A 218 23.33 -2.58 -4.23
C PHE A 218 24.55 -3.19 -4.94
N ASP A 219 25.61 -3.49 -4.19
CA ASP A 219 26.82 -4.13 -4.72
C ASP A 219 27.36 -5.23 -3.79
N ARG A 220 26.45 -6.07 -3.28
CA ARG A 220 26.80 -7.22 -2.42
C ARG A 220 26.58 -8.54 -3.13
N ALA A 221 27.42 -9.53 -2.80
CA ALA A 221 27.25 -10.88 -3.31
C ALA A 221 25.91 -11.47 -2.83
N LEU A 222 25.15 -12.05 -3.76
CA LEU A 222 23.83 -12.65 -3.48
C LEU A 222 23.90 -14.10 -2.99
N GLY A 223 25.06 -14.75 -3.11
CA GLY A 223 25.17 -16.19 -2.94
C GLY A 223 24.45 -16.95 -4.06
N PRO A 224 24.11 -18.24 -3.86
CA PRO A 224 23.41 -19.03 -4.86
C PRO A 224 21.97 -18.52 -5.06
N LEU A 225 21.61 -18.28 -6.32
CA LEU A 225 20.25 -17.90 -6.68
C LEU A 225 19.31 -19.13 -6.60
N PRO A 226 18.07 -18.98 -6.09
CA PRO A 226 17.09 -20.06 -6.04
C PRO A 226 16.77 -20.61 -7.43
N VAL A 227 16.65 -21.94 -7.54
CA VAL A 227 16.37 -22.62 -8.82
C VAL A 227 15.04 -22.17 -9.47
N GLY A 228 14.06 -21.78 -8.66
CA GLY A 228 12.75 -21.28 -9.11
C GLY A 228 12.69 -19.78 -9.43
N LEU A 229 13.83 -19.07 -9.37
CA LEU A 229 13.88 -17.64 -9.61
C LEU A 229 13.57 -17.34 -11.08
N ALA A 230 12.49 -16.61 -11.32
CA ALA A 230 12.00 -16.29 -12.66
C ALA A 230 12.59 -14.98 -13.18
N SER A 231 12.83 -14.00 -12.30
CA SER A 231 13.42 -12.72 -12.70
C SER A 231 14.35 -12.13 -11.66
N VAL A 232 15.47 -11.58 -12.13
CA VAL A 232 16.38 -10.74 -11.36
C VAL A 232 16.55 -9.41 -12.07
N GLU A 233 16.26 -8.32 -11.37
CA GLU A 233 16.57 -6.97 -11.80
C GLU A 233 17.74 -6.42 -10.98
N LEU A 234 18.85 -6.11 -11.65
CA LEU A 234 20.06 -5.58 -11.06
C LEU A 234 20.07 -4.05 -11.10
N GLY A 235 20.53 -3.44 -10.01
CA GLY A 235 20.78 -2.01 -9.92
C GLY A 235 22.02 -1.58 -10.73
N LEU A 236 22.17 -0.26 -10.85
CA LEU A 236 23.27 0.37 -11.61
C LEU A 236 24.66 0.01 -11.07
N ALA A 237 24.84 0.01 -9.75
CA ALA A 237 26.13 -0.21 -9.11
C ALA A 237 26.55 -1.69 -9.04
N PHE A 238 25.65 -2.63 -9.34
CA PHE A 238 25.92 -4.05 -9.13
C PHE A 238 27.04 -4.56 -10.03
N SER A 239 28.17 -4.90 -9.42
CA SER A 239 29.39 -5.36 -10.09
C SER A 239 29.83 -6.77 -9.65
N GLN A 240 29.14 -7.36 -8.68
CA GLN A 240 29.43 -8.69 -8.17
C GLN A 240 29.06 -9.81 -9.16
N PRO A 241 29.76 -10.95 -9.15
CA PRO A 241 29.36 -12.11 -9.95
C PRO A 241 28.03 -12.70 -9.42
N LEU A 242 27.12 -13.05 -10.32
CA LEU A 242 25.84 -13.68 -9.97
C LEU A 242 25.93 -15.18 -9.65
N GLY A 243 27.10 -15.80 -9.83
CA GLY A 243 27.23 -17.25 -9.70
C GLY A 243 26.38 -17.98 -10.74
N HIS A 244 25.81 -19.13 -10.36
CA HIS A 244 24.94 -19.92 -11.24
C HIS A 244 23.56 -19.27 -11.34
N VAL A 245 23.23 -18.78 -12.54
CA VAL A 245 21.90 -18.24 -12.86
C VAL A 245 21.00 -19.39 -13.36
N PRO A 246 19.78 -19.57 -12.81
CA PRO A 246 18.85 -20.59 -13.30
C PRO A 246 18.50 -20.37 -14.78
N ARG A 247 18.39 -21.45 -15.56
CA ARG A 247 18.20 -21.40 -17.03
C ARG A 247 17.01 -20.57 -17.51
N LEU A 248 15.93 -20.51 -16.73
CA LEU A 248 14.71 -19.77 -17.06
C LEU A 248 14.64 -18.40 -16.37
N CYS A 249 15.71 -18.00 -15.66
CA CYS A 249 15.76 -16.73 -14.96
C CYS A 249 16.05 -15.60 -15.96
N TYR A 250 15.10 -14.68 -16.07
CA TYR A 250 15.30 -13.45 -16.82
C TYR A 250 16.12 -12.45 -16.00
N VAL A 251 17.34 -12.14 -16.47
CA VAL A 251 18.20 -11.13 -15.85
C VAL A 251 18.13 -9.83 -16.63
N ARG A 252 17.76 -8.75 -15.95
CA ARG A 252 17.75 -7.40 -16.50
C ARG A 252 18.59 -6.49 -15.61
N ARG A 253 19.22 -5.49 -16.23
CA ARG A 253 19.81 -4.36 -15.50
C ARG A 253 18.93 -3.13 -15.66
N ARG A 254 18.69 -2.40 -14.57
CA ARG A 254 17.99 -1.12 -14.60
C ARG A 254 18.69 -0.17 -15.57
N HIS A 255 17.92 0.48 -16.43
CA HIS A 255 18.36 1.49 -17.40
C HIS A 255 19.42 1.07 -18.44
N CYS A 256 19.86 -0.19 -18.50
CA CYS A 256 20.55 -0.72 -19.69
C CYS A 256 19.52 -1.32 -20.65
N ALA A 257 19.30 -0.66 -21.79
CA ALA A 257 18.75 -1.33 -22.95
C ALA A 257 19.84 -2.27 -23.48
N TRP A 258 19.89 -3.51 -22.97
CA TRP A 258 20.34 -4.76 -23.61
C TRP A 258 20.31 -5.88 -22.56
N ALA A 259 19.47 -6.89 -22.81
CA ALA A 259 19.53 -8.17 -22.13
C ALA A 259 20.35 -9.11 -23.02
N VAL A 260 21.40 -9.74 -22.49
CA VAL A 260 22.01 -10.91 -23.12
C VAL A 260 21.73 -12.09 -22.21
N ALA A 261 20.92 -13.02 -22.71
CA ALA A 261 20.88 -14.38 -22.19
C ALA A 261 22.16 -15.09 -22.67
N THR A 262 22.91 -15.68 -21.73
CA THR A 262 23.93 -16.69 -22.03
C THR A 262 23.50 -17.99 -21.38
#